data_AF-A0A376TPP1-F1
#
_entry.id   AF-A0A376TPP1-F1
#
_cell.length_a   1.000
_cell.length_b   1.000
_cell.length_c   1.000
_cell.angle_alpha   90.00
_cell.angle_beta   90.00
_cell.angle_gamma   90.00
#
_symmetry.space_group_name_H-M   'P 1'
#
loop_
_entity.id
_entity.type
_entity.pdbx_description
1 polymer ?
#
loop_
_entity_poly.entity_id
_entity_poly.type
_entity_poly.pdbx_seq_one_letter_code
_entity_poly.pdbx_strand_id
1 'polypeptide(L)'
;MEPYRPLFIEEPVLAEQAEYYPKLAAQTHIPLAAGERMFSRFDFKRVLEAGGISILQPDLSHAGGITECYKIAGMAEAYDVTLAPHCPLGPIALAACLHIDFVSYNAVLQEQSMGIHYNKGAELLDFVKNKEDFSMVGGFLNR
;
A
#
# COMPACT_ATOMS: atom_id res chain seq x y z
N MET A 1 -6.87 -2.53 -20.79
CA MET A 1 -6.24 -1.30 -20.24
C MET A 1 -4.80 -1.09 -20.72
N GLU A 2 -4.15 -2.13 -21.28
CA GLU A 2 -2.73 -2.11 -21.67
C GLU A 2 -2.27 -0.90 -22.51
N PRO A 3 -3.01 -0.44 -23.54
CA PRO A 3 -2.58 0.70 -24.34
C PRO A 3 -2.45 2.01 -23.54
N TYR A 4 -3.15 2.13 -22.41
CA TYR A 4 -3.13 3.31 -21.54
C TYR A 4 -2.04 3.25 -20.46
N ARG A 5 -1.34 2.11 -20.34
CA ARG A 5 -0.21 1.91 -19.43
C ARG A 5 -0.46 2.41 -17.99
N PRO A 6 -1.54 1.96 -17.33
CA PRO A 6 -1.71 2.25 -15.91
C PRO A 6 -0.51 1.68 -15.12
N LEU A 7 -0.14 2.34 -14.03
CA LEU A 7 0.98 1.92 -13.20
C LEU A 7 0.76 0.52 -12.60
N PHE A 8 -0.47 0.25 -12.16
CA PHE A 8 -0.93 -1.06 -11.71
C PHE A 8 -2.45 -1.18 -11.84
N ILE A 9 -2.97 -2.41 -11.73
CA ILE A 9 -4.39 -2.69 -11.45
C ILE A 9 -4.48 -3.18 -10.01
N GLU A 10 -5.27 -2.49 -9.20
CA GLU A 10 -5.52 -2.82 -7.79
C GLU A 10 -6.75 -3.70 -7.64
N GLU A 11 -6.66 -4.72 -6.78
CA GLU A 11 -7.75 -5.64 -6.40
C GLU A 11 -8.65 -6.07 -7.59
N PRO A 12 -8.08 -6.64 -8.68
CA PRO A 12 -8.86 -7.06 -9.86
C PRO A 12 -9.87 -8.19 -9.55
N VAL A 13 -9.69 -8.88 -8.43
CA VAL A 13 -10.59 -9.90 -7.89
C VAL A 13 -10.71 -9.67 -6.38
N LEU A 14 -11.74 -10.26 -5.78
CA LEU A 14 -11.90 -10.23 -4.32
C LEU A 14 -10.75 -10.99 -3.64
N ALA A 15 -10.33 -10.54 -2.45
CA ALA A 15 -9.18 -11.10 -1.74
C ALA A 15 -9.31 -12.60 -1.43
N GLU A 16 -10.53 -13.14 -1.29
CA GLU A 16 -10.79 -14.57 -1.11
C GLU A 16 -10.38 -15.42 -2.33
N GLN A 17 -10.18 -14.78 -3.48
CA GLN A 17 -9.88 -15.39 -4.78
C GLN A 17 -8.41 -15.20 -5.18
N ALA A 18 -7.50 -15.16 -4.21
CA ALA A 18 -6.07 -14.93 -4.44
C ALA A 18 -5.42 -15.93 -5.41
N GLU A 19 -6.01 -17.12 -5.60
CA GLU A 19 -5.57 -18.13 -6.58
C GLU A 19 -5.66 -17.66 -8.04
N TYR A 20 -6.35 -16.55 -8.32
CA TYR A 20 -6.45 -15.99 -9.67
C TYR A 20 -5.36 -14.97 -9.99
N TYR A 21 -4.62 -14.43 -9.01
CA TYR A 21 -3.54 -13.46 -9.29
C TYR A 21 -2.49 -14.00 -10.28
N PRO A 22 -1.95 -15.23 -10.13
CA PRO A 22 -0.99 -15.75 -11.10
C PRO A 22 -1.58 -15.91 -12.50
N LYS A 23 -2.85 -16.32 -12.58
CA LYS A 23 -3.55 -16.53 -13.86
C LYS A 23 -3.82 -15.21 -14.59
N LEU A 24 -4.14 -14.16 -13.85
CA LEU A 24 -4.34 -12.82 -14.38
C LEU A 24 -3.01 -12.20 -14.81
N ALA A 25 -1.98 -12.29 -13.97
CA ALA A 25 -0.64 -11.78 -14.27
C ALA A 25 -0.05 -12.43 -15.52
N ALA A 26 -0.34 -13.71 -15.78
CA ALA A 26 0.10 -14.39 -17.00
C ALA A 26 -0.58 -13.88 -18.30
N GLN A 27 -1.63 -13.07 -18.20
CA GLN A 27 -2.43 -12.57 -19.32
C GLN A 27 -2.20 -11.09 -19.64
N THR A 28 -1.40 -10.38 -18.85
CA THR A 28 -1.19 -8.93 -19.00
C THR A 28 0.24 -8.56 -18.63
N HIS A 29 0.75 -7.50 -19.24
CA HIS A 29 2.02 -6.90 -18.82
C HIS A 29 1.84 -5.79 -17.76
N ILE A 30 0.60 -5.52 -17.34
CA ILE A 30 0.31 -4.51 -16.31
C ILE A 30 0.55 -5.13 -14.92
N PRO A 31 1.32 -4.47 -14.02
CA PRO A 31 1.49 -4.92 -12.65
C PRO A 31 0.17 -5.07 -11.90
N LEU A 32 0.05 -6.11 -11.07
CA LEU A 32 -1.08 -6.27 -10.15
C LEU A 32 -0.69 -5.83 -8.74
N ALA A 33 -1.59 -5.12 -8.08
CA ALA A 33 -1.45 -4.68 -6.71
C ALA A 33 -2.60 -5.24 -5.85
N ALA A 34 -2.29 -5.67 -4.63
CA ALA A 34 -3.28 -6.19 -3.69
C ALA A 34 -2.77 -6.12 -2.25
N GLY A 35 -3.67 -6.19 -1.27
CA GLY A 35 -3.32 -6.34 0.13
C GLY A 35 -4.21 -5.62 1.13
N GLU A 36 -5.10 -4.73 0.69
CA GLU A 36 -5.92 -3.90 1.58
C GLU A 36 -6.83 -4.76 2.49
N ARG A 37 -7.22 -5.96 2.01
CA ARG A 37 -8.12 -6.91 2.69
C ARG A 37 -7.40 -8.11 3.29
N MET A 38 -6.08 -8.05 3.45
CA MET A 38 -5.28 -9.08 4.09
C MET A 38 -4.84 -8.59 5.47
N PHE A 39 -5.10 -9.37 6.51
CA PHE A 39 -5.05 -8.88 7.90
C PHE A 39 -3.88 -9.45 8.71
N SER A 40 -3.21 -10.48 8.20
CA SER A 40 -2.11 -11.13 8.90
C SER A 40 -0.99 -11.50 7.94
N ARG A 41 0.25 -11.60 8.43
CA ARG A 41 1.38 -12.11 7.61
C ARG A 41 1.09 -13.45 6.94
N PHE A 42 0.17 -14.24 7.49
CA PHE A 42 -0.18 -15.56 6.97
C PHE A 42 -1.06 -15.48 5.73
N ASP A 43 -1.89 -14.43 5.63
CA ASP A 43 -2.66 -14.13 4.41
C ASP A 43 -1.71 -13.66 3.31
N PHE A 44 -0.83 -12.71 3.65
CA PHE A 44 0.21 -12.20 2.74
C PHE A 44 1.14 -13.31 2.23
N LYS A 45 1.60 -14.20 3.11
CA LYS A 45 2.44 -15.34 2.74
C LYS A 45 1.82 -16.17 1.63
N ARG A 46 0.51 -16.47 1.70
CA ARG A 46 -0.17 -17.29 0.70
C ARG A 46 -0.17 -16.63 -0.68
N VAL A 47 -0.36 -15.32 -0.73
CA VAL A 47 -0.39 -14.56 -1.99
C VAL A 47 1.02 -14.42 -2.57
N LEU A 48 2.01 -14.13 -1.72
CA LEU A 48 3.41 -14.06 -2.15
C LEU A 48 3.92 -15.41 -2.68
N GLU A 49 3.60 -16.53 -2.02
CA GLU A 49 3.97 -17.88 -2.47
C GLU A 49 3.27 -18.27 -3.79
N ALA A 50 2.03 -17.83 -4.00
CA ALA A 50 1.33 -18.06 -5.26
C ALA A 50 1.90 -17.23 -6.42
N GLY A 51 2.37 -16.01 -6.11
CA GLY A 51 2.91 -15.06 -7.08
C GLY A 51 1.83 -14.31 -7.86
N GLY A 52 2.25 -13.55 -8.86
CA GLY A 52 1.36 -12.76 -9.74
C GLY A 52 1.06 -11.35 -9.24
N ILE A 53 1.36 -11.03 -7.98
CA ILE A 53 1.36 -9.65 -7.48
C ILE A 53 2.75 -9.02 -7.62
N SER A 54 2.82 -7.74 -7.97
CA SER A 54 4.07 -6.98 -8.08
C SER A 54 4.19 -5.88 -7.02
N ILE A 55 3.06 -5.46 -6.46
CA ILE A 55 2.96 -4.42 -5.44
C ILE A 55 2.07 -4.95 -4.31
N LEU A 56 2.58 -4.90 -3.09
CA LEU A 56 1.86 -5.30 -1.90
C LEU A 56 1.40 -4.08 -1.11
N GLN A 57 0.13 -4.07 -0.71
CA GLN A 57 -0.53 -2.89 -0.14
C GLN A 57 -1.14 -3.17 1.25
N PRO A 58 -0.34 -3.54 2.27
CA PRO A 58 -0.89 -3.74 3.61
C PRO A 58 -1.39 -2.42 4.18
N ASP A 59 -2.56 -2.45 4.81
CA ASP A 59 -3.07 -1.33 5.60
C ASP A 59 -2.59 -1.46 7.04
N LEU A 60 -1.80 -0.51 7.54
CA LEU A 60 -1.25 -0.57 8.89
C LEU A 60 -2.33 -0.49 9.98
N SER A 61 -3.49 0.09 9.70
CA SER A 61 -4.61 0.15 10.64
C SER A 61 -5.45 -1.13 10.67
N HIS A 62 -5.22 -2.06 9.73
CA HIS A 62 -5.91 -3.35 9.67
C HIS A 62 -4.97 -4.54 9.89
N ALA A 63 -3.79 -4.54 9.27
CA ALA A 63 -2.82 -5.64 9.25
C ALA A 63 -1.86 -5.62 10.44
N GLY A 64 -2.37 -5.33 11.65
CA GLY A 64 -1.62 -5.48 12.90
C GLY A 64 -0.60 -4.39 13.22
N GLY A 65 -0.70 -3.20 12.61
CA GLY A 65 0.13 -2.04 12.96
C GLY A 65 1.57 -2.13 12.50
N ILE A 66 2.38 -1.18 12.99
CA ILE A 66 3.81 -1.03 12.67
C ILE A 66 4.56 -2.35 12.87
N THR A 67 4.34 -3.04 13.99
CA THR A 67 5.07 -4.27 14.34
C THR A 67 4.87 -5.39 13.32
N GLU A 68 3.65 -5.57 12.83
CA GLU A 68 3.33 -6.65 11.91
C GLU A 68 3.61 -6.24 10.46
N CYS A 69 3.30 -4.99 10.09
CA CYS A 69 3.57 -4.47 8.76
C CYS A 69 5.07 -4.35 8.45
N TYR A 70 5.92 -4.07 9.44
CA TYR A 70 7.38 -4.16 9.27
C TYR A 70 7.84 -5.57 8.87
N LYS A 71 7.21 -6.61 9.44
CA LYS A 71 7.52 -8.01 9.11
C LYS A 71 6.95 -8.41 7.75
N ILE A 72 5.78 -7.88 7.39
CA ILE A 72 5.17 -8.09 6.06
C ILE A 72 6.06 -7.44 4.98
N ALA A 73 6.56 -6.22 5.22
CA ALA A 73 7.47 -5.52 4.31
C ALA A 73 8.74 -6.34 4.03
N GLY A 74 9.43 -6.79 5.09
CA GLY A 74 10.61 -7.64 4.95
C GLY A 74 10.32 -9.02 4.34
N MET A 75 9.10 -9.56 4.52
CA MET A 75 8.67 -10.77 3.82
C MET A 75 8.52 -10.51 2.32
N ALA A 76 7.85 -9.44 1.92
CA ALA A 76 7.64 -9.08 0.52
C ALA A 76 8.96 -8.83 -0.23
N GLU A 77 9.94 -8.22 0.45
CA GLU A 77 11.28 -7.99 -0.10
C GLU A 77 11.96 -9.29 -0.57
N ALA A 78 11.78 -10.40 0.17
CA ALA A 78 12.35 -11.69 -0.19
C ALA A 78 11.68 -12.36 -1.42
N TYR A 79 10.58 -11.79 -1.94
CA TYR A 79 9.86 -12.24 -3.12
C TYR A 79 9.99 -11.27 -4.30
N ASP A 80 10.89 -10.28 -4.22
CA ASP A 80 11.02 -9.20 -5.22
C ASP A 80 9.71 -8.40 -5.43
N VAL A 81 8.88 -8.32 -4.38
CA VAL A 81 7.61 -7.57 -4.40
C VAL A 81 7.79 -6.23 -3.70
N THR A 82 7.41 -5.17 -4.40
CA THR A 82 7.46 -3.80 -3.87
C THR A 82 6.33 -3.55 -2.88
N LEU A 83 6.55 -2.62 -1.96
CA LEU A 83 5.57 -2.21 -0.96
C LEU A 83 5.01 -0.83 -1.32
N ALA A 84 3.69 -0.70 -1.24
CA ALA A 84 2.99 0.58 -1.30
C ALA A 84 1.84 0.55 -0.29
N PRO A 85 2.06 0.93 0.98
CA PRO A 85 1.05 0.78 2.02
C PRO A 85 -0.27 1.45 1.65
N HIS A 86 -1.38 0.76 1.94
CA HIS A 86 -2.71 1.33 1.77
C HIS A 86 -2.99 2.31 2.92
N CYS A 87 -3.34 3.56 2.61
CA CYS A 87 -3.52 4.60 3.62
C CYS A 87 -4.57 5.65 3.22
N PRO A 88 -5.86 5.29 3.11
CA PRO A 88 -6.95 6.23 2.88
C PRO A 88 -7.38 6.97 4.17
N LEU A 89 -6.66 6.75 5.28
CA LEU A 89 -7.07 7.05 6.64
C LEU A 89 -6.49 8.38 7.15
N GLY A 90 -6.65 8.61 8.46
CA GLY A 90 -6.22 9.82 9.17
C GLY A 90 -4.70 9.97 9.34
N PRO A 91 -4.25 11.10 9.91
CA PRO A 91 -2.83 11.47 9.97
C PRO A 91 -1.99 10.56 10.86
N ILE A 92 -2.61 9.89 11.85
CA ILE A 92 -1.94 8.89 12.70
C ILE A 92 -1.59 7.64 11.89
N ALA A 93 -2.51 7.18 11.05
CA ALA A 93 -2.27 6.04 10.16
C ALA A 93 -1.18 6.41 9.15
N LEU A 94 -1.28 7.59 8.52
CA LEU A 94 -0.25 8.07 7.60
C LEU A 94 1.13 8.11 8.28
N ALA A 95 1.25 8.68 9.48
CA ALA A 95 2.52 8.70 10.20
C ALA A 95 3.10 7.29 10.42
N ALA A 96 2.25 6.32 10.79
CA ALA A 96 2.68 4.93 10.94
C ALA A 96 3.18 4.34 9.61
N CYS A 97 2.48 4.60 8.50
CA CYS A 97 2.87 4.09 7.19
C CYS A 97 4.21 4.68 6.75
N LEU A 98 4.42 6.00 6.96
CA LEU A 98 5.69 6.67 6.67
C LEU A 98 6.85 6.09 7.47
N HIS A 99 6.64 5.78 8.75
CA HIS A 99 7.68 5.12 9.55
C HIS A 99 8.09 3.76 8.96
N ILE A 100 7.17 3.00 8.37
CA ILE A 100 7.47 1.75 7.69
C ILE A 100 8.18 1.99 6.35
N ASP A 101 7.72 2.97 5.57
CA ASP A 101 8.34 3.31 4.29
C ASP A 101 9.80 3.72 4.46
N PHE A 102 10.10 4.54 5.47
CA PHE A 102 11.46 5.04 5.69
C PHE A 102 12.45 3.97 6.17
N VAL A 103 11.99 2.81 6.61
CA VAL A 103 12.85 1.70 7.07
C VAL A 103 12.79 0.46 6.18
N SER A 104 11.90 0.43 5.19
CA SER A 104 11.71 -0.72 4.28
C SER A 104 12.25 -0.38 2.90
N TYR A 105 13.32 -1.05 2.47
CA TYR A 105 13.98 -0.75 1.19
C TYR A 105 13.07 -0.96 -0.03
N ASN A 106 12.14 -1.92 0.05
CA ASN A 106 11.19 -2.21 -1.01
C ASN A 106 9.95 -1.28 -1.04
N ALA A 107 9.85 -0.28 -0.17
CA ALA A 107 8.78 0.72 -0.20
C ALA A 107 9.01 1.77 -1.30
N VAL A 108 8.07 1.87 -2.24
CA VAL A 108 8.26 2.67 -3.48
C VAL A 108 7.22 3.78 -3.68
N LEU A 109 6.03 3.63 -3.09
CA LEU A 109 4.93 4.59 -3.18
C LEU A 109 4.21 4.65 -1.83
N GLN A 110 3.62 5.80 -1.53
CA GLN A 110 2.76 5.97 -0.36
C GLN A 110 1.46 6.65 -0.78
N GLU A 111 0.32 6.02 -0.45
CA GLU A 111 -0.99 6.61 -0.59
C GLU A 111 -1.22 7.68 0.49
N GLN A 112 -1.89 8.77 0.13
CA GLN A 112 -2.32 9.79 1.09
C GLN A 112 -3.59 10.50 0.58
N SER A 113 -4.39 11.03 1.51
CA SER A 113 -5.73 11.58 1.21
C SER A 113 -5.84 13.11 1.32
N MET A 114 -4.73 13.85 1.38
CA MET A 114 -4.71 15.31 1.44
C MET A 114 -5.30 15.94 0.18
N GLY A 115 -6.25 16.86 0.36
CA GLY A 115 -6.83 17.62 -0.74
C GLY A 115 -7.73 16.80 -1.67
N ILE A 116 -8.19 15.62 -1.22
CA ILE A 116 -9.14 14.82 -1.98
C ILE A 116 -10.57 15.35 -1.77
N HIS A 117 -11.26 15.54 -2.89
CA HIS A 117 -12.55 16.22 -3.06
C HIS A 117 -13.75 15.69 -2.23
N TYR A 118 -13.64 14.54 -1.56
CA TYR A 118 -14.70 14.00 -0.70
C TYR A 118 -14.53 14.33 0.79
N ASN A 119 -13.44 14.97 1.19
CA ASN A 119 -13.26 15.50 2.55
C ASN A 119 -14.19 16.71 2.78
N LYS A 120 -15.45 16.46 3.15
CA LYS A 120 -16.42 17.53 3.46
C LYS A 120 -16.42 17.83 4.96
N GLY A 121 -15.81 18.96 5.33
CA GLY A 121 -15.88 19.53 6.68
C GLY A 121 -14.72 19.20 7.61
N ALA A 122 -13.87 18.23 7.26
CA ALA A 122 -12.59 17.98 7.91
C ALA A 122 -11.59 17.40 6.90
N GLU A 123 -10.38 17.93 6.87
CA GLU A 123 -9.22 17.45 6.10
C GLU A 123 -8.28 16.60 6.96
N LEU A 124 -7.38 15.85 6.31
CA LEU A 124 -6.42 14.96 6.97
C LEU A 124 -5.66 15.64 8.12
N LEU A 125 -5.26 16.89 7.94
CA LEU A 125 -4.39 17.62 8.87
C LEU A 125 -5.16 18.49 9.88
N ASP A 126 -6.49 18.46 9.93
CA ASP A 126 -7.26 19.34 10.83
C ASP A 126 -7.04 19.03 12.31
N PHE A 127 -6.73 17.78 12.62
CA PHE A 127 -6.44 17.32 13.98
C PHE A 127 -4.94 17.30 14.32
N VAL A 128 -4.09 17.78 13.40
CA VAL A 128 -2.62 17.82 13.56
C VAL A 128 -2.18 19.24 13.89
N LYS A 129 -1.31 19.40 14.90
CA LYS A 129 -0.76 20.70 15.30
C LYS A 129 0.40 21.14 14.41
N ASN A 130 1.31 20.21 14.12
CA ASN A 130 2.52 20.33 13.30
C ASN A 130 2.23 19.91 11.84
N LYS A 131 1.40 20.69 11.15
CA LYS A 131 0.94 20.34 9.78
C LYS A 131 2.09 20.34 8.77
N GLU A 132 3.10 21.16 9.02
CA GLU A 132 4.31 21.34 8.23
C GLU A 132 5.14 20.05 8.07
N ASP A 133 5.10 19.15 9.06
CA ASP A 133 5.81 17.87 9.01
C ASP A 133 5.24 16.91 7.96
N PHE A 134 4.01 17.15 7.50
CA PHE A 134 3.36 16.40 6.43
C PHE A 134 3.35 17.16 5.09
N SER A 135 4.11 18.26 4.98
CA SER A 135 4.19 19.04 3.75
C SER A 135 4.82 18.23 2.62
N MET A 136 4.29 18.40 1.40
CA MET A 136 4.79 17.72 0.21
C MET A 136 5.32 18.69 -0.84
N VAL A 137 6.48 18.40 -1.40
CA VAL A 137 7.12 19.15 -2.49
C VAL A 137 7.41 18.20 -3.64
N GLY A 138 6.82 18.46 -4.81
CA GLY A 138 7.03 17.63 -6.00
C GLY A 138 6.54 16.19 -5.86
N GLY A 139 5.55 15.93 -4.99
CA GLY A 139 5.03 14.59 -4.70
C GLY A 139 5.78 13.81 -3.62
N PHE A 140 6.76 14.43 -2.95
CA PHE A 140 7.51 13.83 -1.85
C PHE A 140 7.23 14.55 -0.54
N LEU A 141 7.17 13.81 0.57
CA LEU A 141 7.17 14.39 1.92
C LEU A 141 8.51 15.07 2.21
N ASN A 142 8.42 16.25 2.80
CA ASN A 142 9.58 17.05 3.18
C ASN A 142 10.37 16.33 4.29
N ARG A 143 11.70 16.25 4.16
CA ARG A 143 12.61 15.64 5.15
C ARG A 143 13.49 16.69 5.80
#